data_AF-A0A1I5X392-F1
#
_entry.id   AF-A0A1I5X392-F1
#
_cell.length_a   1.000
_cell.length_b   1.000
_cell.length_c   1.000
_cell.angle_alpha   90.00
_cell.angle_beta   90.00
_cell.angle_gamma   90.00
#
_symmetry.space_group_name_H-M   'P 1'
#
loop_
_entity.id
_entity.type
_entity.pdbx_description
1 polymer ?
#
loop_
_entity_poly.entity_id
_entity_poly.type
_entity_poly.pdbx_seq_one_letter_code
_entity_poly.pdbx_strand_id
1 'polypeptide(L)'
;MKWWSMPAACAAVVSAAAAVAAPAAAAQEQRISVTVPMTRHQIVSAESGAGGSARAVLDNGQVVAIPQQAYQRWTREVKPALDAGRMSPQETLPGNCGTSSLTFVPVGGKQGRMATSWVVDLPTIGFDWKVDFTDDFGVSTQTWGEPFHGASSWATSFVFTGGGGPTRAQVRSPYSSVTLIDLAVCVSAGPSESAIIV
;
A
#
# COMPACT_ATOMS: atom_id res chain seq x y z
N MET A 1 -57.60 -31.91 60.66
CA MET A 1 -57.12 -30.81 59.81
C MET A 1 -56.29 -31.40 58.69
N LYS A 2 -56.71 -31.15 57.43
CA LYS A 2 -56.10 -31.61 56.19
C LYS A 2 -54.78 -30.88 55.94
N TRP A 3 -53.67 -31.59 55.73
CA TRP A 3 -52.54 -31.13 54.93
C TRP A 3 -52.19 -32.25 53.93
N TRP A 4 -52.02 -31.86 52.67
CA TRP A 4 -51.86 -32.68 51.47
C TRP A 4 -50.59 -32.22 50.72
N SER A 5 -49.96 -33.17 50.03
CA SER A 5 -49.07 -33.02 48.84
C SER A 5 -47.63 -32.52 49.11
N MET A 6 -46.56 -32.95 48.41
CA MET A 6 -46.42 -33.38 47.00
C MET A 6 -45.22 -34.35 46.79
N PRO A 7 -45.25 -35.26 45.80
CA PRO A 7 -44.06 -35.90 45.25
C PRO A 7 -43.41 -35.02 44.16
N ALA A 8 -42.07 -34.95 44.16
CA ALA A 8 -41.28 -34.24 43.16
C ALA A 8 -41.19 -35.04 41.84
N ALA A 9 -41.67 -34.46 40.75
CA ALA A 9 -41.52 -35.01 39.41
C ALA A 9 -40.10 -34.70 38.87
N CYS A 10 -39.34 -35.75 38.51
CA CYS A 10 -38.12 -35.60 37.73
C CYS A 10 -38.50 -35.36 36.26
N ALA A 11 -38.21 -34.16 35.75
CA ALA A 11 -38.30 -33.86 34.32
C ALA A 11 -37.07 -34.42 33.59
N ALA A 12 -37.28 -35.35 32.67
CA ALA A 12 -36.25 -35.80 31.74
C ALA A 12 -36.05 -34.73 30.66
N VAL A 13 -34.84 -34.17 30.57
CA VAL A 13 -34.46 -33.24 29.51
C VAL A 13 -34.04 -34.06 28.29
N VAL A 14 -34.85 -34.01 27.22
CA VAL A 14 -34.47 -34.53 25.91
C VAL A 14 -33.61 -33.48 25.22
N SER A 15 -32.31 -33.73 25.10
CA SER A 15 -31.40 -32.87 24.35
C SER A 15 -31.59 -33.09 22.84
N ALA A 16 -32.21 -32.11 22.16
CA ALA A 16 -32.21 -32.04 20.70
C ALA A 16 -30.82 -31.63 20.20
N ALA A 17 -30.13 -32.52 19.50
CA ALA A 17 -28.88 -32.21 18.82
C ALA A 17 -29.19 -31.33 17.59
N ALA A 18 -28.98 -30.02 17.73
CA ALA A 18 -28.93 -29.13 16.58
C ALA A 18 -27.67 -29.45 15.77
N ALA A 19 -27.86 -30.00 14.57
CA ALA A 19 -26.80 -30.11 13.58
C ALA A 19 -26.40 -28.68 13.16
N VAL A 20 -25.33 -28.16 13.76
CA VAL A 20 -24.71 -26.91 13.33
C VAL A 20 -24.11 -27.20 11.96
N ALA A 21 -24.76 -26.69 10.91
CA ALA A 21 -24.18 -26.65 9.58
C ALA A 21 -22.83 -25.94 9.68
N ALA A 22 -21.74 -26.68 9.45
CA ALA A 22 -20.42 -26.09 9.40
C ALA A 22 -20.44 -24.98 8.35
N PRO A 23 -19.90 -23.78 8.64
CA PRO A 23 -19.81 -22.73 7.64
C PRO A 23 -19.00 -23.30 6.46
N ALA A 24 -19.60 -23.25 5.27
CA ALA A 24 -18.90 -23.57 4.04
C ALA A 24 -17.60 -22.76 4.02
N ALA A 25 -16.46 -23.45 4.03
CA ALA A 25 -15.17 -22.83 3.85
C ALA A 25 -15.22 -22.10 2.50
N ALA A 26 -15.35 -20.77 2.55
CA ALA A 26 -15.25 -19.94 1.37
C ALA A 26 -13.92 -20.28 0.71
N ALA A 27 -13.96 -20.74 -0.53
CA ALA A 27 -12.77 -20.94 -1.34
C ALA A 27 -11.98 -19.63 -1.32
N GLN A 28 -10.84 -19.62 -0.63
CA GLN A 28 -9.92 -18.50 -0.69
C GLN A 28 -9.34 -18.51 -2.10
N GLU A 29 -9.93 -17.70 -2.98
CA GLU A 29 -9.31 -17.31 -4.24
C GLU A 29 -7.88 -16.88 -3.90
N GLN A 30 -6.91 -17.58 -4.50
CA GLN A 30 -5.50 -17.47 -4.14
C GLN A 30 -5.04 -16.06 -4.52
N ARG A 31 -5.08 -15.13 -3.56
CA ARG A 31 -4.60 -13.75 -3.73
C ARG A 31 -3.09 -13.81 -3.88
N ILE A 32 -2.61 -13.90 -5.11
CA ILE A 32 -1.19 -13.75 -5.39
C ILE A 32 -0.87 -12.28 -5.13
N SER A 33 0.06 -12.02 -4.22
CA SER A 33 0.58 -10.68 -4.00
C SER A 33 1.94 -10.62 -4.66
N VAL A 34 2.08 -9.74 -5.64
CA VAL A 34 3.36 -9.51 -6.31
C VAL A 34 4.14 -8.49 -5.50
N THR A 35 5.23 -8.94 -4.88
CA THR A 35 6.13 -8.09 -4.09
C THR A 35 7.46 -7.94 -4.81
N VAL A 36 7.93 -6.71 -4.97
CA VAL A 36 9.22 -6.38 -5.58
C VAL A 36 10.02 -5.43 -4.70
N PRO A 37 11.36 -5.43 -4.81
CA PRO A 37 12.21 -4.51 -4.06
C PRO A 37 11.95 -3.03 -4.39
N MET A 38 12.33 -2.16 -3.46
CA MET A 38 12.49 -0.73 -3.68
C MET A 38 13.98 -0.38 -3.78
N THR A 39 14.28 0.73 -4.46
CA THR A 39 15.65 1.24 -4.62
C THR A 39 15.76 2.60 -3.97
N ARG A 40 16.76 2.77 -3.09
CA ARG A 40 17.07 4.04 -2.45
C ARG A 40 17.87 4.94 -3.37
N HIS A 41 17.51 6.20 -3.32
CA HIS A 41 18.17 7.28 -4.03
C HIS A 41 18.35 8.50 -3.15
N GLN A 42 19.50 9.15 -3.25
CA GLN A 42 19.74 10.42 -2.56
C GLN A 42 19.12 11.58 -3.34
N ILE A 43 18.62 12.58 -2.62
CA ILE A 43 18.16 13.84 -3.23
C ILE A 43 19.40 14.71 -3.49
N VAL A 44 19.68 15.01 -4.76
CA VAL A 44 20.78 15.89 -5.19
C VAL A 44 20.33 17.35 -5.18
N SER A 45 19.13 17.61 -5.68
CA SER A 45 18.52 18.94 -5.66
C SER A 45 17.01 18.81 -5.50
N ALA A 46 16.36 19.83 -4.97
CA ALA A 46 14.91 19.91 -4.93
C ALA A 46 14.46 21.35 -5.08
N GLU A 47 13.42 21.55 -5.87
CA GLU A 47 12.84 22.85 -6.18
C GLU A 47 11.35 22.83 -5.86
N SER A 48 10.83 23.94 -5.31
CA SER A 48 9.40 24.09 -5.13
C SER A 48 8.68 24.13 -6.48
N GLY A 49 7.73 23.23 -6.69
CA GLY A 49 6.88 23.20 -7.87
C GLY A 49 5.59 24.00 -7.69
N ALA A 50 4.85 24.14 -8.80
CA ALA A 50 3.49 24.69 -8.76
C ALA A 50 2.54 23.75 -7.99
N GLY A 51 1.60 24.31 -7.22
CA GLY A 51 0.59 23.53 -6.51
C GLY A 51 1.05 22.90 -5.19
N GLY A 52 2.14 23.38 -4.60
CA GLY A 52 2.59 22.98 -3.26
C GLY A 52 3.56 21.80 -3.23
N SER A 53 3.58 20.91 -4.22
CA SER A 53 4.60 19.85 -4.30
C SER A 53 5.99 20.41 -4.65
N ALA A 54 7.06 19.71 -4.25
CA ALA A 54 8.42 19.97 -4.72
C ALA A 54 8.86 18.89 -5.71
N ARG A 55 9.75 19.24 -6.64
CA ARG A 55 10.38 18.29 -7.57
C ARG A 55 11.81 18.07 -7.12
N ALA A 56 12.15 16.83 -6.81
CA ALA A 56 13.49 16.45 -6.42
C ALA A 56 14.19 15.67 -7.54
N VAL A 57 15.43 16.06 -7.82
CA VAL A 57 16.35 15.34 -8.68
C VAL A 57 17.16 14.39 -7.80
N LEU A 58 17.15 13.12 -8.19
CA LEU A 58 17.84 12.05 -7.50
C LEU A 58 19.27 11.87 -8.04
N ASP A 59 20.11 11.15 -7.30
CA ASP A 59 21.49 10.81 -7.66
C ASP A 59 21.65 10.07 -9.00
N ASN A 60 20.63 9.32 -9.40
CA ASN A 60 20.54 8.65 -10.70
C ASN A 60 19.96 9.55 -11.82
N GLY A 61 19.72 10.83 -11.55
CA GLY A 61 19.13 11.80 -12.48
C GLY A 61 17.59 11.73 -12.62
N GLN A 62 16.90 10.84 -11.89
CA GLN A 62 15.45 10.77 -11.92
C GLN A 62 14.81 11.97 -11.20
N VAL A 63 13.61 12.35 -11.65
CA VAL A 63 12.83 13.42 -11.01
C VAL A 63 11.58 12.83 -10.37
N VAL A 64 11.45 13.00 -9.06
CA VAL A 64 10.31 12.56 -8.26
C VAL A 64 9.59 13.76 -7.64
N ALA A 65 8.30 13.59 -7.37
CA ALA A 65 7.54 14.59 -6.61
C ALA A 65 7.67 14.29 -5.11
N ILE A 66 7.90 15.34 -4.33
CA ILE A 66 7.96 15.29 -2.87
C ILE A 66 6.79 16.13 -2.34
N PRO A 67 5.99 15.62 -1.39
CA PRO A 67 4.94 16.40 -0.73
C PRO A 67 5.48 17.68 -0.10
N GLN A 68 4.71 18.78 -0.13
CA GLN A 68 5.13 20.12 0.34
C GLN A 68 5.77 20.09 1.73
N GLN A 69 5.14 19.38 2.65
CA GLN A 69 5.57 19.35 4.05
C GLN A 69 6.90 18.60 4.20
N ALA A 70 7.11 17.53 3.43
CA ALA A 70 8.38 16.82 3.39
C ALA A 70 9.49 17.72 2.84
N TYR A 71 9.21 18.51 1.79
CA TYR A 71 10.15 19.49 1.26
C TYR A 71 10.48 20.62 2.24
N GLN A 72 9.49 21.17 2.94
CA GLN A 72 9.72 22.22 3.95
C GLN A 72 10.60 21.72 5.10
N ARG A 73 10.51 20.43 5.46
CA ARG A 73 11.42 19.82 6.44
C ARG A 73 12.83 19.65 5.87
N TRP A 74 12.97 19.24 4.61
CA TRP A 74 14.28 19.18 3.92
C TRP A 74 15.04 20.50 4.01
N THR A 75 14.41 21.62 3.66
CA THR A 75 15.07 22.93 3.66
C THR A 75 15.46 23.41 5.06
N ARG A 76 14.66 23.10 6.09
CA ARG A 76 14.89 23.61 7.45
C ARG A 76 15.83 22.76 8.30
N GLU A 77 15.69 21.44 8.24
CA GLU A 77 16.33 20.55 9.21
C GLU A 77 17.58 19.89 8.63
N VAL A 78 17.57 19.55 7.33
CA VAL A 78 18.53 18.58 6.79
C VAL A 78 19.47 19.17 5.77
N LYS A 79 19.03 20.04 4.86
CA LYS A 79 19.95 20.74 3.95
C LYS A 79 21.11 21.41 4.70
N PRO A 80 20.87 22.13 5.83
CA PRO A 80 21.97 22.66 6.63
C PRO A 80 22.86 21.59 7.27
N ALA A 81 22.32 20.42 7.63
CA ALA A 81 23.08 19.32 8.24
C ALA A 81 23.97 18.59 7.22
N LEU A 82 23.48 18.39 6.00
CA LEU A 82 24.25 17.88 4.85
C LEU A 82 25.34 18.87 4.45
N ASP A 83 25.01 20.15 4.30
CA ASP A 83 25.98 21.20 3.96
C ASP A 83 27.07 21.33 5.05
N ALA A 84 26.74 21.00 6.31
CA ALA A 84 27.68 20.94 7.44
C ALA A 84 28.44 19.60 7.57
N GLY A 85 28.24 18.63 6.67
CA GLY A 85 28.90 17.33 6.68
C GLY A 85 28.51 16.42 7.86
N ARG A 86 27.36 16.66 8.50
CA ARG A 86 26.89 15.91 9.68
C ARG A 86 26.09 14.66 9.34
N MET A 87 25.85 14.40 8.06
CA MET A 87 25.10 13.27 7.53
C MET A 87 25.79 12.78 6.26
N SER A 88 26.02 11.47 6.13
CA SER A 88 26.62 10.86 4.93
C SER A 88 25.62 9.93 4.24
N PRO A 89 25.55 9.92 2.89
CA PRO A 89 24.79 8.92 2.15
C PRO A 89 25.23 7.50 2.52
N GLN A 90 24.30 6.63 2.90
CA GLN A 90 24.58 5.21 3.01
C GLN A 90 24.60 4.58 1.60
N GLU A 91 25.65 3.82 1.30
CA GLU A 91 25.72 2.95 0.11
C GLU A 91 24.78 1.76 0.26
N THR A 92 24.10 1.37 -0.81
CA THR A 92 23.08 0.32 -0.74
C THR A 92 22.98 -0.53 -2.04
N LEU A 93 23.16 -1.85 -1.89
CA LEU A 93 22.96 -2.98 -2.85
C LEU A 93 21.52 -3.09 -3.45
N PRO A 94 21.25 -3.93 -4.46
CA PRO A 94 19.90 -4.12 -5.04
C PRO A 94 18.88 -4.61 -4.00
N GLY A 95 17.75 -3.90 -3.83
CA GLY A 95 16.74 -4.19 -2.79
C GLY A 95 16.65 -3.17 -1.66
N ASN A 96 17.55 -2.19 -1.65
CA ASN A 96 17.75 -1.41 -0.46
C ASN A 96 16.93 -0.15 -0.45
N CYS A 97 15.73 -0.29 0.05
CA CYS A 97 15.32 0.41 1.27
C CYS A 97 13.94 -0.03 1.72
N GLY A 98 13.46 -1.18 1.21
CA GLY A 98 12.10 -1.63 1.36
C GLY A 98 11.60 -2.55 0.26
N THR A 99 10.32 -2.86 0.35
CA THR A 99 9.56 -3.64 -0.63
C THR A 99 8.24 -2.94 -0.93
N SER A 100 7.71 -3.22 -2.13
CA SER A 100 6.42 -2.74 -2.58
C SER A 100 5.60 -3.90 -3.10
N SER A 101 4.31 -3.93 -2.79
CA SER A 101 3.41 -5.02 -3.14
C SER A 101 2.15 -4.54 -3.84
N LEU A 102 1.62 -5.40 -4.70
CA LEU A 102 0.36 -5.21 -5.41
C LEU A 102 -0.40 -6.54 -5.44
N THR A 103 -1.70 -6.46 -5.19
CA THR A 103 -2.68 -7.51 -5.48
C THR A 103 -3.76 -6.95 -6.40
N PHE A 104 -4.23 -7.71 -7.38
CA PHE A 104 -5.35 -7.32 -8.23
C PHE A 104 -6.24 -8.52 -8.55
N VAL A 105 -7.49 -8.48 -8.10
CA VAL A 105 -8.45 -9.58 -8.27
C VAL A 105 -9.74 -9.10 -8.92
N PRO A 106 -10.39 -9.91 -9.77
CA PRO A 106 -11.69 -9.56 -10.31
C PRO A 106 -12.76 -9.62 -9.21
N VAL A 107 -13.77 -8.75 -9.29
CA VAL A 107 -14.90 -8.76 -8.32
C VAL A 107 -16.27 -8.78 -8.99
N GLY A 108 -16.30 -8.90 -10.32
CA GLY A 108 -17.51 -8.96 -11.14
C GLY A 108 -18.06 -7.58 -11.52
N GLY A 109 -18.99 -7.54 -12.48
CA GLY A 109 -19.60 -6.30 -12.97
C GLY A 109 -18.60 -5.39 -13.69
N LYS A 110 -17.62 -5.99 -14.40
CA LYS A 110 -16.48 -5.29 -15.03
C LYS A 110 -15.61 -4.53 -14.03
N GLN A 111 -15.51 -5.06 -12.81
CA GLN A 111 -14.70 -4.46 -11.75
C GLN A 111 -13.55 -5.37 -11.31
N GLY A 112 -12.46 -4.72 -10.94
CA GLY A 112 -11.33 -5.35 -10.27
C GLY A 112 -11.03 -4.61 -8.97
N ARG A 113 -10.70 -5.36 -7.92
CA ARG A 113 -10.26 -4.81 -6.64
C ARG A 113 -8.76 -4.96 -6.54
N MET A 114 -8.10 -3.82 -6.38
CA MET A 114 -6.68 -3.70 -6.18
C MET A 114 -6.38 -3.46 -4.70
N ALA A 115 -5.29 -4.01 -4.19
CA ALA A 115 -4.67 -3.51 -2.97
C ALA A 115 -3.15 -3.34 -3.17
N THR A 116 -2.59 -2.24 -2.68
CA THR A 116 -1.15 -1.95 -2.76
C THR A 116 -0.62 -1.47 -1.42
N SER A 117 0.64 -1.80 -1.14
CA SER A 117 1.35 -1.35 0.07
C SER A 117 2.85 -1.29 -0.16
N TRP A 118 3.55 -0.68 0.79
CA TRP A 118 5.01 -0.67 0.87
C TRP A 118 5.48 -0.83 2.31
N VAL A 119 6.71 -1.33 2.45
CA VAL A 119 7.47 -1.41 3.72
C VAL A 119 8.86 -0.89 3.42
N VAL A 120 9.40 -0.03 4.28
CA VAL A 120 10.73 0.57 4.15
C VAL A 120 11.53 0.42 5.44
N ASP A 121 12.85 0.52 5.33
CA ASP A 121 13.76 0.24 6.44
C ASP A 121 13.83 1.37 7.48
N LEU A 122 13.44 2.59 7.07
CA LEU A 122 13.47 3.79 7.91
C LEU A 122 12.10 4.46 7.98
N PRO A 123 11.79 5.16 9.08
CA PRO A 123 10.59 5.98 9.16
C PRO A 123 10.50 6.97 8.00
N THR A 124 9.28 7.23 7.56
CA THR A 124 9.00 8.14 6.46
C THR A 124 8.58 9.52 6.94
N ILE A 125 8.65 10.48 6.03
CA ILE A 125 8.05 11.81 6.19
C ILE A 125 6.94 12.09 5.19
N GLY A 126 6.78 11.23 4.18
CA GLY A 126 5.69 11.29 3.20
C GLY A 126 5.91 10.30 2.07
N PHE A 127 4.89 10.15 1.22
CA PHE A 127 4.97 9.33 0.03
C PHE A 127 4.17 9.96 -1.12
N ASP A 128 4.50 9.55 -2.34
CA ASP A 128 3.69 9.76 -3.56
C ASP A 128 3.58 8.40 -4.24
N TRP A 129 2.37 7.87 -4.39
CA TRP A 129 2.11 6.51 -4.86
C TRP A 129 1.11 6.52 -6.00
N LYS A 130 1.44 5.83 -7.09
CA LYS A 130 0.62 5.83 -8.31
C LYS A 130 0.45 4.41 -8.84
N VAL A 131 -0.78 4.06 -9.19
CA VAL A 131 -1.08 2.79 -9.84
C VAL A 131 -1.80 3.06 -11.15
N ASP A 132 -1.26 2.52 -12.23
CA ASP A 132 -1.87 2.54 -13.55
C ASP A 132 -2.72 1.28 -13.73
N PHE A 133 -3.95 1.47 -14.21
CA PHE A 133 -4.85 0.42 -14.67
C PHE A 133 -4.93 0.49 -16.19
N THR A 134 -4.55 -0.58 -16.87
CA THR A 134 -4.58 -0.69 -18.33
C THR A 134 -5.60 -1.76 -18.74
N ASP A 135 -6.58 -1.38 -19.55
CA ASP A 135 -7.53 -2.26 -20.20
C ASP A 135 -7.61 -1.93 -21.71
N ASP A 136 -8.52 -2.58 -22.44
CA ASP A 136 -8.70 -2.37 -23.88
C ASP A 136 -9.16 -0.94 -24.25
N PHE A 137 -9.61 -0.15 -23.28
CA PHE A 137 -10.14 1.20 -23.47
C PHE A 137 -9.13 2.29 -23.10
N GLY A 138 -8.00 1.92 -22.48
CA GLY A 138 -6.87 2.81 -22.26
C GLY A 138 -6.21 2.63 -20.90
N VAL A 139 -5.60 3.71 -20.43
CA VAL A 139 -4.90 3.78 -19.14
C VAL A 139 -5.57 4.78 -18.24
N SER A 140 -5.89 4.38 -17.01
CA SER A 140 -6.28 5.28 -15.93
C SER A 140 -5.27 5.19 -14.80
N THR A 141 -5.03 6.30 -14.11
CA THR A 141 -4.07 6.37 -13.01
C THR A 141 -4.78 6.77 -11.72
N GLN A 142 -4.60 5.96 -10.68
CA GLN A 142 -4.97 6.32 -9.33
C GLN A 142 -3.73 6.81 -8.58
N THR A 143 -3.87 7.92 -7.84
CA THR A 143 -2.78 8.54 -7.08
C THR A 143 -3.16 8.65 -5.61
N TRP A 144 -2.18 8.43 -4.73
CA TRP A 144 -2.24 8.69 -3.30
C TRP A 144 -0.97 9.43 -2.90
N GLY A 145 -1.08 10.39 -1.98
CA GLY A 145 0.10 11.07 -1.47
C GLY A 145 -0.26 11.92 -0.27
N GLU A 146 0.44 11.70 0.83
CA GLU A 146 0.22 12.43 2.08
C GLU A 146 1.50 12.44 2.94
N PRO A 147 1.61 13.40 3.87
CA PRO A 147 2.54 13.28 4.97
C PRO A 147 2.24 12.01 5.76
N PHE A 148 3.26 11.21 6.03
CA PHE A 148 3.08 9.94 6.70
C PHE A 148 4.29 9.60 7.55
N HIS A 149 4.03 9.08 8.75
CA HIS A 149 5.03 8.67 9.73
C HIS A 149 4.86 7.19 10.04
N GLY A 150 5.78 6.38 9.54
CA GLY A 150 5.82 4.95 9.77
C GLY A 150 6.88 4.31 8.89
N ALA A 151 7.10 3.01 9.05
CA ALA A 151 7.99 2.23 8.19
C ALA A 151 7.19 1.40 7.16
N SER A 152 5.86 1.47 7.17
CA SER A 152 5.00 0.70 6.28
C SER A 152 3.68 1.43 6.05
N SER A 153 3.11 1.32 4.85
CA SER A 153 1.72 1.73 4.62
C SER A 153 0.74 0.62 5.01
N TRP A 154 -0.52 0.99 5.24
CA TRP A 154 -1.60 0.02 5.14
C TRP A 154 -1.79 -0.43 3.68
N ALA A 155 -2.45 -1.58 3.49
CA ALA A 155 -2.90 -1.99 2.17
C ALA A 155 -4.07 -1.09 1.75
N THR A 156 -3.84 -0.16 0.82
CA THR A 156 -4.90 0.69 0.28
C THR A 156 -5.68 -0.08 -0.76
N SER A 157 -6.97 -0.32 -0.51
CA SER A 157 -7.85 -0.98 -1.47
C SER A 157 -8.57 0.01 -2.38
N PHE A 158 -8.61 -0.27 -3.68
CA PHE A 158 -9.35 0.50 -4.66
C PHE A 158 -10.14 -0.42 -5.59
N VAL A 159 -11.37 -0.03 -5.92
CA VAL A 159 -12.19 -0.75 -6.91
C VAL A 159 -12.11 0.01 -8.23
N PHE A 160 -11.46 -0.60 -9.21
CA PHE A 160 -11.41 -0.13 -10.58
C PHE A 160 -12.64 -0.67 -11.33
N THR A 161 -13.29 0.19 -12.12
CA THR A 161 -14.33 -0.22 -13.08
C THR A 161 -13.78 0.03 -14.48
N GLY A 162 -13.67 -1.03 -15.28
CA GLY A 162 -13.15 -0.98 -16.64
C GLY A 162 -14.18 -1.37 -17.70
N GLY A 163 -13.73 -1.55 -18.93
CA GLY A 163 -14.60 -1.96 -20.03
C GLY A 163 -14.99 -3.44 -20.05
N GLY A 164 -14.31 -4.26 -19.24
CA GLY A 164 -14.37 -5.72 -19.29
C GLY A 164 -13.17 -6.30 -20.04
N GLY A 165 -12.80 -7.55 -19.75
CA GLY A 165 -11.69 -8.26 -20.39
C GLY A 165 -10.39 -8.24 -19.57
N PRO A 166 -9.24 -8.56 -20.19
CA PRO A 166 -7.95 -8.50 -19.55
C PRO A 166 -7.65 -7.09 -19.03
N THR A 167 -7.27 -6.98 -17.77
CA THR A 167 -6.92 -5.71 -17.14
C THR A 167 -5.65 -5.90 -16.31
N ARG A 168 -4.72 -4.96 -16.45
CA ARG A 168 -3.46 -4.94 -15.71
C ARG A 168 -3.43 -3.79 -14.72
N ALA A 169 -3.09 -4.07 -13.48
CA ALA A 169 -2.72 -3.07 -12.48
C ALA A 169 -1.19 -3.05 -12.35
N GLN A 170 -0.59 -1.86 -12.32
CA GLN A 170 0.85 -1.70 -12.15
C GLN A 170 1.16 -0.48 -11.28
N VAL A 171 1.96 -0.67 -10.23
CA VAL A 171 2.56 0.46 -9.51
C VAL A 171 3.53 1.16 -10.45
N ARG A 172 3.34 2.46 -10.62
CA ARG A 172 4.06 3.24 -11.63
C ARG A 172 5.44 3.61 -11.12
N SER A 173 6.48 3.04 -11.72
CA SER A 173 7.88 3.40 -11.47
C SER A 173 8.37 4.43 -12.51
N PRO A 174 9.23 5.41 -12.15
CA PRO A 174 9.76 5.73 -10.82
C PRO A 174 8.85 6.64 -9.98
N TYR A 175 7.61 6.89 -10.45
CA TYR A 175 6.73 7.90 -9.85
C TYR A 175 6.02 7.46 -8.56
N SER A 176 6.22 6.23 -8.12
CA SER A 176 5.76 5.69 -6.85
C SER A 176 6.94 5.56 -5.91
N SER A 177 6.97 6.42 -4.91
CA SER A 177 8.11 6.61 -4.04
C SER A 177 7.74 7.03 -2.63
N VAL A 178 8.66 6.79 -1.71
CA VAL A 178 8.53 7.07 -0.29
C VAL A 178 9.72 7.92 0.13
N THR A 179 9.47 9.05 0.79
CA THR A 179 10.54 9.91 1.31
C THR A 179 10.85 9.50 2.75
N LEU A 180 12.08 9.04 2.98
CA LEU A 180 12.58 8.59 4.28
C LEU A 180 12.96 9.78 5.17
N ILE A 181 13.07 9.54 6.47
CA ILE A 181 13.46 10.55 7.48
C ILE A 181 14.91 11.01 7.35
N ASP A 182 15.77 10.18 6.77
CA ASP A 182 17.14 10.55 6.41
C ASP A 182 17.25 11.14 4.99
N LEU A 183 16.10 11.45 4.41
CA LEU A 183 15.93 12.17 3.16
C LEU A 183 16.53 11.50 1.92
N ALA A 184 16.65 10.19 1.97
CA ALA A 184 16.65 9.40 0.76
C ALA A 184 15.20 9.12 0.30
N VAL A 185 15.06 8.82 -0.99
CA VAL A 185 13.80 8.42 -1.59
C VAL A 185 13.88 6.94 -1.92
N CYS A 186 12.92 6.17 -1.43
CA CYS A 186 12.68 4.79 -1.86
C CYS A 186 11.76 4.77 -3.05
N VAL A 187 12.25 4.33 -4.20
CA VAL A 187 11.48 4.20 -5.44
C VAL A 187 11.07 2.74 -5.65
N SER A 188 9.79 2.50 -5.92
CA SER A 188 9.31 1.15 -6.24
C SER A 188 9.85 0.65 -7.58
N ALA A 189 10.21 -0.65 -7.65
CA ALA A 189 10.49 -1.32 -8.92
C ALA A 189 9.23 -1.63 -9.76
N GLY A 190 8.04 -1.25 -9.28
CA GLY A 190 6.78 -1.29 -10.04
C GLY A 190 6.16 -2.68 -10.14
N PRO A 191 5.72 -3.30 -9.03
CA PRO A 191 5.00 -4.57 -9.07
C PRO A 191 3.77 -4.43 -9.96
N SER A 192 3.43 -5.49 -10.70
CA SER A 192 2.27 -5.52 -11.58
C SER A 192 1.57 -6.86 -11.54
N GLU A 193 0.25 -6.84 -11.68
CA GLU A 193 -0.59 -8.02 -11.74
C GLU A 193 -1.72 -7.83 -12.76
N SER A 194 -2.32 -8.92 -13.23
CA SER A 194 -3.39 -8.89 -14.21
C SER A 194 -4.53 -9.81 -13.81
N ALA A 195 -5.74 -9.39 -14.11
CA ALA A 195 -6.96 -10.14 -13.92
C ALA A 195 -7.87 -9.96 -15.13
N ILE A 196 -8.79 -10.90 -15.34
CA ILE A 196 -9.86 -10.75 -16.33
C ILE A 196 -11.10 -10.27 -15.57
N ILE A 197 -11.53 -9.03 -15.81
CA ILE A 197 -12.73 -8.47 -15.19
C ILE A 197 -13.93 -8.69 -16.12
N VAL A 198 -15.03 -9.24 -15.60
CA VAL A 198 -16.23 -9.60 -16.38
C VAL A 198 -17.47 -8.95 -15.83
#